data_AF-A0A3B8R0M1-F1
#
_entry.id   AF-A0A3B8R0M1-F1
#
_cell.length_a   1.000
_cell.length_b   1.000
_cell.length_c   1.000
_cell.angle_alpha   90.00
_cell.angle_beta   90.00
_cell.angle_gamma   90.00
#
_symmetry.space_group_name_H-M   'P 1'
#
loop_
_entity.id
_entity.type
_entity.pdbx_description
1 polymer ?
#
loop_
_entity_poly.entity_id
_entity_poly.type
_entity_poly.pdbx_seq_one_letter_code
_entity_poly.pdbx_strand_id
1 'polypeptide(L)'
;MISGLEHIEAIIDEHPDSARTLITQVDTATLRSDADRALYHVLRNLALYKSFNDSLDENALSAATDYFLEEKDYSHASLSLYLQGNLNIAKKEFSKAAVCLIRSSEIASRIGDIYREGLCAMYIWEVYGKIHDSGRQIEAAKRAVCSFDSINRRDWKIYALLNLSSAYNNRGYHDSLLIAGAILMDKVYRPSSLV
;
A
#
# COMPACT_ATOMS: atom_id res chain seq x y z
N MET A 1 3.95 24.49 -15.11
CA MET A 1 2.71 23.95 -15.70
C MET A 1 2.73 22.49 -15.32
N ILE A 2 1.79 22.03 -14.50
CA ILE A 2 1.76 20.63 -14.03
C ILE A 2 1.44 19.77 -15.26
N SER A 3 2.24 18.73 -15.52
CA SER A 3 2.01 17.82 -16.64
C SER A 3 0.69 17.05 -16.45
N GLY A 4 0.11 16.50 -17.52
CA GLY A 4 -1.13 15.72 -17.40
C GLY A 4 -1.00 14.53 -16.44
N LEU A 5 0.19 13.91 -16.37
CA LEU A 5 0.48 12.81 -15.46
C LEU A 5 0.63 13.28 -14.01
N GLU A 6 1.33 14.40 -13.77
CA GLU A 6 1.46 14.97 -12.42
C GLU A 6 0.10 15.39 -11.85
N HIS A 7 -0.83 15.88 -12.68
CA HIS A 7 -2.19 16.17 -12.23
C HIS A 7 -2.93 14.90 -11.81
N ILE A 8 -2.81 13.82 -12.60
CA ILE A 8 -3.41 12.52 -12.28
C ILE A 8 -2.85 11.99 -10.96
N GLU A 9 -1.53 12.04 -10.79
CA GLU A 9 -0.86 11.60 -9.57
C GLU A 9 -1.35 12.37 -8.34
N ALA A 10 -1.51 13.69 -8.45
CA ALA A 10 -1.97 14.51 -7.34
C ALA A 10 -3.39 14.18 -6.85
N ILE A 11 -4.26 13.66 -7.72
CA ILE A 11 -5.67 13.40 -7.38
C ILE A 11 -5.98 11.92 -7.15
N ILE A 12 -5.09 10.99 -7.51
CA ILE A 12 -5.43 9.55 -7.60
C ILE A 12 -5.80 8.92 -6.25
N ASP A 13 -5.27 9.46 -5.15
CA ASP A 13 -5.60 9.00 -3.80
C ASP A 13 -7.00 9.45 -3.36
N GLU A 14 -7.41 10.67 -3.70
CA GLU A 14 -8.68 11.28 -3.27
C GLU A 14 -9.83 11.02 -4.26
N HIS A 15 -9.51 10.92 -5.54
CA HIS A 15 -10.46 10.81 -6.66
C HIS A 15 -10.04 9.71 -7.66
N PRO A 16 -10.00 8.43 -7.24
CA PRO A 16 -9.51 7.34 -8.07
C PRO A 16 -10.32 7.14 -9.37
N ASP A 17 -11.63 7.38 -9.36
CA ASP A 17 -12.47 7.26 -10.57
C ASP A 17 -12.18 8.36 -11.60
N SER A 18 -11.93 9.60 -11.12
CA SER A 18 -11.52 10.71 -11.98
C SER A 18 -10.14 10.46 -12.55
N ALA A 19 -9.19 10.06 -11.70
CA ALA A 19 -7.84 9.69 -12.13
C ALA A 19 -7.86 8.56 -13.16
N ARG A 20 -8.69 7.53 -12.96
CA ARG A 20 -8.88 6.43 -13.92
C ARG A 20 -9.42 6.94 -15.26
N THR A 21 -10.39 7.86 -15.23
CA THR A 21 -10.91 8.46 -16.47
C THR A 21 -9.80 9.20 -17.22
N LEU A 22 -9.06 10.06 -16.53
CA LEU A 22 -7.99 10.86 -17.13
C LEU A 22 -6.84 10.01 -17.66
N ILE A 23 -6.36 9.01 -16.90
CA ILE A 23 -5.22 8.17 -17.32
C ILE A 23 -5.56 7.34 -18.56
N THR A 24 -6.83 6.95 -18.75
CA THR A 24 -7.26 6.25 -19.97
C THR A 24 -7.34 7.14 -21.21
N GLN A 25 -7.39 8.46 -21.03
CA GLN A 25 -7.43 9.45 -22.11
C GLN A 25 -6.04 9.95 -22.52
N VAL A 26 -4.98 9.57 -21.79
CA VAL A 26 -3.60 9.93 -22.15
C VAL A 26 -3.23 9.28 -23.48
N ASP A 27 -2.89 10.11 -24.48
CA ASP A 27 -2.31 9.66 -25.73
C ASP A 27 -0.85 9.24 -25.51
N THR A 28 -0.61 7.93 -25.43
CA THR A 28 0.72 7.37 -25.16
C THR A 28 1.75 7.69 -26.24
N ALA A 29 1.32 8.06 -27.46
CA ALA A 29 2.23 8.52 -28.52
C ALA A 29 2.88 9.87 -28.19
N THR A 30 2.29 10.64 -27.26
CA THR A 30 2.82 11.94 -26.83
C THR A 30 3.85 11.83 -25.70
N LEU A 31 4.06 10.63 -25.12
CA LEU A 31 5.02 10.40 -24.05
C LEU A 31 6.44 10.29 -24.63
N ARG A 32 7.21 11.37 -24.49
CA ARG A 32 8.51 11.57 -25.16
C ARG A 32 9.70 11.08 -24.35
N SER A 33 9.58 11.01 -23.02
CA SER A 33 10.65 10.55 -22.15
C SER A 33 10.33 9.17 -21.57
N ASP A 34 11.37 8.42 -21.22
CA ASP A 34 11.21 7.15 -20.52
C ASP A 34 10.65 7.37 -19.10
N ALA A 35 10.92 8.52 -18.48
CA ALA A 35 10.28 8.98 -17.24
C ALA A 35 8.76 9.05 -17.37
N ASP A 36 8.26 9.74 -18.40
CA ASP A 36 6.81 9.88 -18.62
C ASP A 36 6.14 8.52 -18.87
N ARG A 37 6.81 7.62 -19.59
CA ARG A 37 6.31 6.27 -19.86
C ARG A 37 6.25 5.43 -18.60
N ALA A 38 7.32 5.43 -17.80
CA ALA A 38 7.37 4.72 -16.52
C ALA A 38 6.31 5.25 -15.55
N LEU A 39 6.16 6.58 -15.45
CA LEU A 39 5.14 7.21 -14.61
C LEU A 39 3.73 6.85 -15.07
N TYR A 40 3.45 6.92 -16.38
CA TYR A 40 2.18 6.47 -16.95
C TYR A 40 1.86 5.02 -16.58
N HIS A 41 2.83 4.11 -16.69
CA HIS A 41 2.65 2.71 -16.33
C HIS A 41 2.30 2.51 -14.85
N VAL A 42 2.96 3.23 -13.94
CA VAL A 42 2.63 3.17 -12.50
C VAL A 42 1.25 3.76 -12.23
N LEU A 43 0.94 4.96 -12.74
CA LEU A 43 -0.35 5.62 -12.49
C LEU A 43 -1.53 4.84 -13.08
N ARG A 44 -1.38 4.24 -14.26
CA ARG A 44 -2.42 3.39 -14.86
C ARG A 44 -2.71 2.18 -13.98
N ASN A 45 -1.67 1.52 -13.47
CA ASN A 45 -1.83 0.37 -12.58
C ASN A 45 -2.40 0.77 -11.21
N LEU A 46 -1.97 1.93 -10.68
CA LEU A 46 -2.52 2.47 -9.43
C LEU A 46 -4.01 2.78 -9.55
N ALA A 47 -4.43 3.35 -10.69
CA ALA A 47 -5.84 3.65 -10.95
C ALA A 47 -6.69 2.38 -11.06
N LEU A 48 -6.18 1.34 -11.74
CA LEU A 48 -6.83 0.03 -11.79
C LEU A 48 -6.99 -0.55 -10.39
N TYR A 49 -5.89 -0.61 -9.62
CA TYR A 49 -5.86 -1.12 -8.26
C TYR A 49 -6.86 -0.40 -7.34
N LYS A 50 -6.86 0.93 -7.32
CA LYS A 50 -7.78 1.72 -6.48
C LYS A 50 -9.24 1.64 -6.91
N SER A 51 -9.49 1.28 -8.16
CA SER A 51 -10.84 1.01 -8.68
C SER A 51 -11.26 -0.47 -8.53
N PHE A 52 -10.56 -1.23 -7.68
CA PHE A 52 -10.82 -2.66 -7.41
C PHE A 52 -10.80 -3.53 -8.67
N ASN A 53 -9.90 -3.20 -9.60
CA ASN A 53 -9.67 -3.99 -10.80
C ASN A 53 -8.35 -4.77 -10.67
N ASP A 54 -8.45 -6.10 -10.72
CA ASP A 54 -7.30 -7.00 -10.54
C ASP A 54 -6.44 -7.16 -11.81
N SER A 55 -6.75 -6.46 -12.89
CA SER A 55 -6.07 -6.58 -14.19
C SER A 55 -4.81 -5.69 -14.29
N LEU A 56 -3.98 -5.70 -13.24
CA LEU A 56 -2.70 -4.98 -13.26
C LEU A 56 -1.75 -5.63 -14.28
N ASP A 57 -1.03 -4.77 -15.01
CA ASP A 57 -0.05 -5.15 -16.01
C ASP A 57 1.31 -5.38 -15.35
N GLU A 58 1.65 -6.66 -15.14
CA GLU A 58 2.89 -7.09 -14.48
C GLU A 58 4.14 -6.61 -15.23
N ASN A 59 4.15 -6.70 -16.55
CA ASN A 59 5.31 -6.32 -17.36
C ASN A 59 5.55 -4.81 -17.31
N ALA A 60 4.47 -4.03 -17.39
CA ALA A 60 4.54 -2.57 -17.25
C ALA A 60 5.05 -2.14 -15.86
N LEU A 61 4.58 -2.81 -14.79
CA LEU A 61 5.05 -2.54 -13.43
C LEU A 61 6.53 -2.93 -13.24
N SER A 62 6.97 -4.06 -13.79
CA SER A 62 8.38 -4.47 -13.71
C SER A 62 9.27 -3.46 -14.41
N ALA A 63 8.95 -3.09 -15.66
CA ALA A 63 9.72 -2.12 -16.44
C ALA A 63 9.81 -0.75 -15.76
N ALA A 64 8.68 -0.24 -15.22
CA ALA A 64 8.68 1.02 -14.49
C ALA A 64 9.50 0.95 -13.20
N THR A 65 9.46 -0.19 -12.50
CA THR A 65 10.25 -0.39 -11.27
C THR A 65 11.73 -0.36 -11.55
N ASP A 66 12.18 -1.08 -12.58
CA ASP A 66 13.59 -1.11 -12.97
C ASP A 66 14.09 0.29 -13.33
N TYR A 67 13.31 1.01 -14.14
CA TYR A 67 13.60 2.41 -14.48
C TYR A 67 13.75 3.30 -13.24
N PHE A 68 12.76 3.32 -12.35
CA PHE A 68 12.80 4.21 -11.18
C PHE A 68 13.89 3.83 -10.17
N LEU A 69 14.26 2.55 -10.08
CA LEU A 69 15.40 2.13 -9.26
C LEU A 69 16.73 2.60 -9.84
N GLU A 70 16.90 2.53 -11.17
CA GLU A 70 18.09 3.00 -11.88
C GLU A 70 18.26 4.52 -11.73
N GLU A 71 17.17 5.27 -11.94
CA GLU A 71 17.12 6.73 -11.79
C GLU A 71 17.11 7.20 -10.33
N LYS A 72 17.08 6.27 -9.37
CA LYS A 72 17.00 6.55 -7.92
C LYS A 72 15.77 7.38 -7.53
N ASP A 73 14.71 7.31 -8.32
CA ASP A 73 13.39 7.79 -7.95
C ASP A 73 12.72 6.78 -7.03
N TYR A 74 13.15 6.81 -5.77
CA TYR A 74 12.72 5.87 -4.76
C TYR A 74 11.24 6.02 -4.39
N SER A 75 10.63 7.18 -4.64
CA SER A 75 9.20 7.37 -4.42
C SER A 75 8.40 6.50 -5.38
N HIS A 76 8.63 6.63 -6.69
CA HIS A 76 7.90 5.84 -7.68
C HIS A 76 8.32 4.38 -7.69
N ALA A 77 9.60 4.07 -7.43
CA ALA A 77 10.06 2.69 -7.30
C ALA A 77 9.35 1.94 -6.17
N SER A 78 9.22 2.57 -5.00
CA SER A 78 8.52 1.97 -3.85
C SER A 78 7.03 1.78 -4.13
N LEU A 79 6.36 2.75 -4.78
CA LEU A 79 4.96 2.62 -5.18
C LEU A 79 4.75 1.47 -6.18
N SER A 80 5.62 1.35 -7.19
CA SER A 80 5.53 0.28 -8.18
C SER A 80 5.74 -1.10 -7.56
N LEU A 81 6.72 -1.25 -6.65
CA LEU A 81 6.93 -2.48 -5.87
C LEU A 81 5.72 -2.82 -4.98
N TYR A 82 5.08 -1.82 -4.38
CA TYR A 82 3.85 -2.01 -3.61
C TYR A 82 2.73 -2.60 -4.48
N LEU A 83 2.53 -2.07 -5.70
CA LEU A 83 1.53 -2.58 -6.65
C LEU A 83 1.87 -4.00 -7.11
N GLN A 84 3.13 -4.30 -7.40
CA GLN A 84 3.57 -5.66 -7.71
C GLN A 84 3.30 -6.63 -6.55
N GLY A 85 3.53 -6.19 -5.30
CA GLY A 85 3.21 -6.96 -4.11
C GLY A 85 1.74 -7.35 -4.05
N ASN A 86 0.85 -6.39 -4.26
CA ASN A 86 -0.60 -6.59 -4.30
C ASN A 86 -1.04 -7.52 -5.44
N LEU A 87 -0.49 -7.34 -6.65
CA LEU A 87 -0.75 -8.23 -7.79
C LEU A 87 -0.35 -9.68 -7.49
N ASN A 88 0.81 -9.89 -6.86
CA ASN A 88 1.27 -11.21 -6.47
C ASN A 88 0.37 -11.85 -5.39
N ILE A 89 -0.19 -11.06 -4.46
CA ILE A 89 -1.20 -11.56 -3.50
C ILE A 89 -2.44 -12.05 -4.25
N ALA A 90 -2.96 -11.26 -5.19
CA ALA A 90 -4.12 -11.64 -6.01
C ALA A 90 -3.88 -12.93 -6.80
N LYS A 91 -2.65 -13.12 -7.31
CA LYS A 91 -2.19 -14.35 -7.97
C LYS A 91 -1.87 -15.52 -7.02
N LYS A 92 -1.95 -15.31 -5.70
CA LYS A 92 -1.54 -16.26 -4.64
C LYS A 92 -0.06 -16.64 -4.70
N GLU A 93 0.78 -15.79 -5.30
CA GLU A 93 2.23 -15.94 -5.36
C GLU A 93 2.89 -15.30 -4.12
N PHE A 94 2.56 -15.83 -2.94
CA PHE A 94 2.87 -15.20 -1.64
C PHE A 94 4.36 -14.92 -1.41
N SER A 95 5.26 -15.79 -1.89
CA SER A 95 6.71 -15.57 -1.78
C SER A 95 7.17 -14.36 -2.59
N LYS A 96 6.66 -14.18 -3.82
CA LYS A 96 6.96 -13.01 -4.65
C LYS A 96 6.36 -11.74 -4.04
N ALA A 97 5.11 -11.84 -3.55
CA ALA A 97 4.47 -10.75 -2.84
C ALA A 97 5.30 -10.26 -1.65
N ALA A 98 5.79 -11.18 -0.81
CA ALA A 98 6.64 -10.84 0.33
C ALA A 98 7.88 -10.06 -0.09
N VAL A 99 8.59 -10.53 -1.13
CA VAL A 99 9.81 -9.87 -1.64
C VAL A 99 9.51 -8.44 -2.11
N CYS A 100 8.48 -8.25 -2.93
CA CYS A 100 8.09 -6.93 -3.42
C CYS A 100 7.70 -5.98 -2.28
N LEU A 101 6.86 -6.44 -1.35
CA LEU A 101 6.36 -5.62 -0.25
C LEU A 101 7.43 -5.26 0.78
N ILE A 102 8.33 -6.19 1.10
CA ILE A 102 9.46 -5.93 1.99
C ILE A 102 10.37 -4.87 1.35
N ARG A 103 10.72 -5.04 0.08
CA ARG A 103 11.56 -4.06 -0.64
C ARG A 103 10.89 -2.68 -0.73
N SER A 104 9.59 -2.64 -1.02
CA SER A 104 8.81 -1.39 -1.03
C SER A 104 8.82 -0.71 0.34
N SER A 105 8.59 -1.47 1.42
CA SER A 105 8.60 -0.99 2.81
C SER A 105 9.97 -0.44 3.22
N GLU A 106 11.06 -1.13 2.88
CA GLU A 106 12.41 -0.66 3.19
C GLU A 106 12.79 0.63 2.46
N ILE A 107 12.34 0.79 1.21
CA ILE A 107 12.55 2.03 0.45
C ILE A 107 11.68 3.15 1.05
N ALA A 108 10.41 2.88 1.32
CA ALA A 108 9.47 3.83 1.92
C ALA A 108 10.01 4.38 3.25
N SER A 109 10.50 3.49 4.12
CA SER A 109 11.14 3.87 5.38
C SER A 109 12.35 4.79 5.18
N ARG A 110 13.23 4.46 4.21
CA ARG A 110 14.42 5.25 3.88
C ARG A 110 14.11 6.66 3.39
N ILE A 111 13.03 6.83 2.63
CA ILE A 111 12.62 8.14 2.10
C ILE A 111 11.64 8.89 3.01
N GLY A 112 11.28 8.31 4.16
CA GLY A 112 10.34 8.91 5.10
C GLY A 112 8.87 8.80 4.71
N ASP A 113 8.50 7.95 3.74
CA ASP A 113 7.10 7.63 3.42
C ASP A 113 6.56 6.60 4.41
N ILE A 114 6.33 7.05 5.64
CA ILE A 114 5.85 6.21 6.74
C ILE A 114 4.44 5.68 6.46
N TYR A 115 3.64 6.40 5.68
CA TYR A 115 2.30 5.95 5.32
C TYR A 115 2.36 4.70 4.44
N ARG A 116 3.18 4.72 3.39
CA ARG A 116 3.38 3.55 2.52
C ARG A 116 4.07 2.40 3.25
N GLU A 117 5.01 2.70 4.16
CA GLU A 117 5.59 1.68 5.05
C GLU A 117 4.49 0.92 5.82
N GLY A 118 3.54 1.66 6.40
CA GLY A 118 2.39 1.09 7.10
C GLY A 118 1.49 0.24 6.20
N LEU A 119 1.20 0.71 4.99
CA LEU A 119 0.41 -0.05 4.00
C LEU A 119 1.12 -1.36 3.61
N CYS A 120 2.41 -1.31 3.29
CA CYS A 120 3.20 -2.51 3.01
C CYS A 120 3.16 -3.49 4.19
N ALA A 121 3.30 -3.00 5.42
CA ALA A 121 3.26 -3.83 6.61
C ALA A 121 1.91 -4.55 6.79
N MET A 122 0.79 -3.91 6.44
CA MET A 122 -0.53 -4.58 6.44
C MET A 122 -0.59 -5.73 5.42
N TYR A 123 -0.05 -5.56 4.23
CA TYR A 123 -0.03 -6.64 3.23
C TYR A 123 0.97 -7.75 3.57
N ILE A 124 2.10 -7.40 4.19
CA ILE A 124 3.06 -8.39 4.71
C ILE A 124 2.39 -9.23 5.82
N TRP A 125 1.58 -8.61 6.68
CA TRP A 125 0.75 -9.33 7.66
C TRP A 125 -0.18 -10.33 6.97
N GLU A 126 -0.86 -9.93 5.89
CA GLU A 126 -1.76 -10.83 5.16
C GLU A 126 -0.97 -12.02 4.60
N VAL A 127 0.15 -11.76 3.93
CA VAL A 127 1.02 -12.78 3.34
C VAL A 127 1.46 -13.80 4.39
N TYR A 128 1.97 -13.34 5.55
CA TYR A 128 2.41 -14.24 6.61
C TYR A 128 1.25 -15.02 7.25
N GLY A 129 0.05 -14.43 7.31
CA GLY A 129 -1.16 -15.14 7.70
C GLY A 129 -1.53 -16.28 6.74
N LYS A 130 -1.43 -16.05 5.42
CA LYS A 130 -1.74 -17.05 4.38
C LYS A 130 -0.76 -18.22 4.37
N ILE A 131 0.48 -18.01 4.78
CA ILE A 131 1.49 -19.08 4.90
C ILE A 131 1.65 -19.63 6.33
N HIS A 132 0.75 -19.25 7.24
CA HIS A 132 0.72 -19.70 8.64
C HIS A 132 1.98 -19.37 9.46
N ASP A 133 2.72 -18.32 9.10
CA ASP A 133 3.84 -17.79 9.89
C ASP A 133 3.31 -16.76 10.90
N SER A 134 2.69 -17.24 11.98
CA SER A 134 2.08 -16.38 13.00
C SER A 134 3.07 -15.44 13.69
N GLY A 135 4.35 -15.82 13.76
CA GLY A 135 5.39 -14.99 14.36
C GLY A 135 5.64 -13.74 13.52
N ARG A 136 5.95 -13.92 12.24
CA ARG A 136 6.18 -12.79 11.34
C ARG A 136 4.91 -12.01 11.04
N GLN A 137 3.75 -12.67 11.07
CA GLN A 137 2.45 -12.01 10.98
C GLN A 137 2.27 -10.96 12.09
N ILE A 138 2.55 -11.31 13.34
CA ILE A 138 2.46 -10.37 14.48
C ILE A 138 3.42 -9.19 14.30
N GLU A 139 4.67 -9.45 13.93
CA GLU A 139 5.67 -8.39 13.75
C GLU A 139 5.29 -7.42 12.62
N ALA A 140 4.74 -7.92 11.52
CA ALA A 140 4.22 -7.07 10.45
C ALA A 140 3.04 -6.20 10.91
N ALA A 141 2.09 -6.77 11.66
CA ALA A 141 0.96 -6.00 12.18
C ALA A 141 1.39 -4.92 13.19
N LYS A 142 2.34 -5.23 14.10
CA LYS A 142 2.90 -4.22 15.02
C LYS A 142 3.55 -3.07 14.25
N ARG A 143 4.32 -3.38 13.19
CA ARG A 143 4.93 -2.35 12.33
C ARG A 143 3.87 -1.44 11.72
N ALA A 144 2.80 -2.00 11.16
CA ALA A 144 1.69 -1.20 10.63
C ALA A 144 1.07 -0.28 11.70
N VAL A 145 0.83 -0.78 12.91
CA VAL A 145 0.31 0.03 14.03
C VAL A 145 1.27 1.19 14.35
N CYS A 146 2.56 0.91 14.50
CA CYS A 146 3.57 1.93 14.79
C CYS A 146 3.67 2.99 13.68
N SER A 147 3.69 2.56 12.41
CA SER A 147 3.75 3.47 11.26
C SER A 147 2.57 4.45 11.30
N PHE A 148 1.32 3.96 11.36
CA PHE A 148 0.16 4.84 11.34
C PHE A 148 -0.01 5.68 12.61
N ASP A 149 0.42 5.18 13.77
CA ASP A 149 0.43 5.96 15.01
C ASP A 149 1.39 7.16 14.92
N SER A 150 2.60 6.94 14.39
CA SER A 150 3.64 7.96 14.29
C SER A 150 3.27 9.16 13.39
N ILE A 151 2.38 8.95 12.41
CA ILE A 151 1.85 10.00 11.53
C ILE A 151 0.40 10.39 11.87
N ASN A 152 -0.11 9.96 13.04
CA ASN A 152 -1.45 10.26 13.55
C ASN A 152 -2.59 9.90 12.57
N ARG A 153 -2.40 8.85 11.74
CA ARG A 153 -3.43 8.29 10.84
C ARG A 153 -4.32 7.31 11.57
N ARG A 154 -5.21 7.85 12.40
CA ARG A 154 -6.11 7.07 13.27
C ARG A 154 -7.02 6.12 12.50
N ASP A 155 -7.49 6.57 11.34
CA ASP A 155 -8.28 5.78 10.40
C ASP A 155 -7.57 4.45 10.07
N TRP A 156 -6.31 4.51 9.65
CA TRP A 156 -5.52 3.32 9.32
C TRP A 156 -5.02 2.55 10.54
N LYS A 157 -4.70 3.24 11.64
CA LYS A 157 -4.29 2.60 12.89
C LYS A 157 -5.35 1.61 13.39
N ILE A 158 -6.65 1.93 13.27
CA ILE A 158 -7.73 1.03 13.68
C ILE A 158 -7.69 -0.28 12.87
N TYR A 159 -7.51 -0.21 11.55
CA TYR A 159 -7.36 -1.40 10.71
C TYR A 159 -6.11 -2.21 11.06
N ALA A 160 -4.98 -1.54 11.32
CA ALA A 160 -3.76 -2.22 11.74
C ALA A 160 -3.91 -2.92 13.10
N LEU A 161 -4.65 -2.33 14.05
CA LEU A 161 -4.96 -2.95 15.35
C LEU A 161 -5.87 -4.18 15.19
N LEU A 162 -6.84 -4.15 14.27
CA LEU A 162 -7.66 -5.32 13.94
C LEU A 162 -6.80 -6.46 13.38
N ASN A 163 -5.87 -6.14 12.47
CA ASN A 163 -4.92 -7.12 11.93
C ASN A 163 -4.03 -7.70 13.03
N LEU A 164 -3.54 -6.86 13.96
CA LEU A 164 -2.74 -7.31 15.10
C LEU A 164 -3.53 -8.26 16.02
N SER A 165 -4.79 -7.92 16.34
CA SER A 165 -5.68 -8.79 17.12
C SER A 165 -5.89 -10.14 16.43
N SER A 166 -6.13 -10.15 15.12
CA SER A 166 -6.24 -11.38 14.32
C SER A 166 -4.94 -12.19 14.33
N ALA A 167 -3.77 -11.55 14.24
CA ALA A 167 -2.48 -12.22 14.31
C ALA A 167 -2.26 -12.93 15.68
N TYR A 168 -2.61 -12.26 16.77
CA TYR A 168 -2.54 -12.85 18.11
C TYR A 168 -3.51 -14.02 18.28
N ASN A 169 -4.73 -13.88 17.77
CA ASN A 169 -5.71 -14.97 17.76
C ASN A 169 -5.18 -16.19 16.99
N ASN A 170 -4.60 -15.98 15.80
CA ASN A 170 -4.01 -17.07 14.99
C ASN A 170 -2.86 -17.79 15.70
N ARG A 171 -2.14 -17.10 16.59
CA ARG A 171 -1.08 -17.68 17.43
C ARG A 171 -1.60 -18.40 18.68
N GLY A 172 -2.90 -18.27 18.98
CA GLY A 172 -3.52 -18.83 20.19
C GLY A 172 -3.33 -17.99 21.44
N TYR A 173 -3.00 -16.69 21.31
CA TYR A 173 -2.88 -15.77 22.45
C TYR A 173 -4.21 -15.08 22.75
N HIS A 174 -4.56 -14.98 24.03
CA HIS A 174 -5.75 -14.29 24.51
C HIS A 174 -5.63 -12.75 24.51
N ASP A 175 -4.44 -12.21 24.20
CA ASP A 175 -4.17 -10.77 24.08
C ASP A 175 -5.00 -10.08 22.99
N SER A 176 -5.59 -10.85 22.08
CA SER A 176 -6.54 -10.38 21.07
C SER A 176 -7.74 -9.63 21.68
N LEU A 177 -8.22 -10.05 22.86
CA LEU A 177 -9.29 -9.40 23.61
C LEU A 177 -8.90 -8.02 24.16
N LEU A 178 -7.65 -7.87 24.61
CA LEU A 178 -7.12 -6.58 25.10
C LEU A 178 -7.05 -5.55 23.96
N ILE A 179 -6.62 -5.99 22.78
CA ILE A 179 -6.56 -5.12 21.58
C ILE A 179 -7.96 -4.79 21.07
N ALA A 180 -8.88 -5.78 21.05
CA ALA A 180 -10.29 -5.53 20.72
C ALA A 180 -10.92 -4.52 21.70
N GLY A 181 -10.58 -4.62 23.00
CA GLY A 181 -10.95 -3.64 24.02
C GLY A 181 -10.43 -2.23 23.73
N ALA A 182 -9.17 -2.09 23.32
CA ALA A 182 -8.59 -0.80 22.93
C ALA A 182 -9.30 -0.17 21.72
N ILE A 183 -9.65 -0.98 20.71
CA ILE A 183 -10.40 -0.55 19.52
C ILE A 183 -11.81 -0.08 19.89
N LEU A 184 -12.48 -0.82 20.78
CA LEU A 184 -13.82 -0.46 21.26
C LEU A 184 -13.79 0.82 22.10
N MET A 185 -12.78 1.00 22.96
CA MET A 185 -12.64 2.21 23.79
C MET A 185 -12.35 3.46 22.95
N ASP A 186 -11.55 3.37 21.89
CA ASP A 186 -11.32 4.52 20.98
C ASP A 186 -12.60 4.95 20.24
N LYS A 187 -13.49 4.00 19.92
CA LYS A 187 -14.82 4.30 19.33
C LYS A 187 -15.85 4.77 20.36
N VAL A 188 -15.89 4.16 21.54
CA VAL A 188 -16.90 4.43 22.59
C VAL A 188 -16.62 5.74 23.34
N TYR A 189 -15.36 6.17 23.46
CA TYR A 189 -15.02 7.45 24.10
C TYR A 189 -15.17 8.67 23.17
N ARG A 190 -15.66 8.47 21.95
CA ARG A 190 -16.20 9.54 21.09
C ARG A 190 -17.71 9.36 20.87
N PRO A 191 -18.56 9.48 21.91
CA PRO A 191 -19.94 9.85 21.64
C PRO A 191 -19.90 11.28 21.08
N SER A 192 -20.52 11.45 19.91
CA SER A 192 -20.81 12.72 19.26
C SER A 192 -20.99 13.88 20.25
N SER A 193 -20.01 14.76 20.31
CA SER A 193 -20.06 16.10 20.89
C SER A 193 -18.97 16.92 20.18
N LEU A 194 -19.24 17.96 19.41
CA LEU A 194 -20.41 18.79 19.19
C LEU A 194 -20.50 19.22 17.72
N VAL A 195 -21.74 19.33 17.21
CA VAL A 195 -22.14 20.29 16.18
C VAL A 195 -22.08 21.70 16.78
#